data_AF-A0A148KMR3-F1
#
_entry.id   AF-A0A148KMR3-F1
#
_cell.length_a   1.000
_cell.length_b   1.000
_cell.length_c   1.000
_cell.angle_alpha   90.00
_cell.angle_beta   90.00
_cell.angle_gamma   90.00
#
_symmetry.space_group_name_H-M   'P 1'
#
loop_
_entity.id
_entity.type
_entity.pdbx_description
1 polymer ?
#
loop_
_entity_poly.entity_id
_entity_poly.type
_entity_poly.pdbx_seq_one_letter_code
_entity_poly.pdbx_strand_id
1 'polypeptide(L)'
;MKHKAFCLALVISTTAGASTQNDNLDLVKAKVQSTLGMQITSIADSPVAGLLQLETNKGLFYSSDDGKFLLQARVYNLDEGMRNETEIALSHIRLAGIAEFKDSVIEFKAKNEKYAVTVFTDINCGYCRKLHNEMDKYNALGITVRYLAYPREGLRSATAQNMMAVWCSDNKQQAMNNAKSDEKVNAKACDSKVAEQYAFGQKVGVNGTPNIILPDGTLIPGYQPPSALEQALKDI
;
A
#
# COMPACT_ATOMS: atom_id res chain seq x y z
N MET A 1 16.05 31.70 -75.49
CA MET A 1 15.47 32.10 -74.18
C MET A 1 15.06 30.82 -73.46
N LYS A 2 15.78 30.42 -72.41
CA LYS A 2 15.58 29.12 -71.71
C LYS A 2 14.99 29.38 -70.33
N HIS A 3 13.82 28.81 -70.05
CA HIS A 3 13.10 28.90 -68.78
C HIS A 3 13.82 28.12 -67.67
N LYS A 4 13.96 28.73 -66.49
CA LYS A 4 14.35 28.05 -65.24
C LYS A 4 13.07 27.69 -64.49
N ALA A 5 12.81 26.39 -64.33
CA ALA A 5 11.77 25.87 -63.45
C ALA A 5 12.35 25.73 -62.03
N PHE A 6 11.65 26.32 -61.05
CA PHE A 6 11.99 26.27 -59.64
C PHE A 6 11.09 25.20 -58.99
N CYS A 7 11.65 24.02 -58.67
CA CYS A 7 10.93 22.97 -57.94
C CYS A 7 10.98 23.27 -56.44
N LEU A 8 9.81 23.60 -55.87
CA LEU A 8 9.59 23.74 -54.44
C LEU A 8 9.31 22.34 -53.85
N ALA A 9 10.26 21.77 -53.10
CA ALA A 9 10.06 20.51 -52.39
C ALA A 9 9.28 20.75 -51.09
N LEU A 10 8.05 20.24 -51.04
CA LEU A 10 7.18 20.25 -49.86
C LEU A 10 7.61 19.10 -48.93
N VAL A 11 8.20 19.42 -47.77
CA VAL A 11 8.50 18.43 -46.72
C VAL A 11 7.22 18.20 -45.92
N ILE A 12 6.60 17.03 -46.11
CA ILE A 12 5.45 16.57 -45.33
C ILE A 12 6.00 15.86 -44.09
N SER A 13 5.97 16.54 -42.94
CA SER A 13 6.27 15.94 -41.65
C SER A 13 5.04 15.18 -41.13
N THR A 14 5.02 13.86 -41.26
CA THR A 14 3.98 13.01 -40.66
C THR A 14 4.30 12.75 -39.20
N THR A 15 3.58 13.40 -38.29
CA THR A 15 3.52 13.05 -36.87
C THR A 15 2.49 11.94 -36.67
N ALA A 16 2.93 10.67 -36.64
CA ALA A 16 2.09 9.53 -36.26
C ALA A 16 2.87 8.68 -35.25
N GLY A 17 2.47 8.71 -33.97
CA GLY A 17 3.17 7.92 -32.94
C GLY A 17 2.55 7.88 -31.54
N ALA A 18 1.48 8.64 -31.23
CA ALA A 18 0.93 8.68 -29.88
C ALA A 18 -0.31 7.79 -29.64
N SER A 19 -0.96 7.27 -30.70
CA SER A 19 -2.22 6.52 -30.55
C SER A 19 -2.03 5.03 -30.23
N THR A 20 -0.97 4.39 -30.74
CA THR A 20 -0.79 2.93 -30.65
C THR A 20 -0.39 2.43 -29.27
N GLN A 21 0.26 3.27 -28.45
CA GLN A 21 0.71 2.88 -27.10
C GLN A 21 -0.46 2.83 -26.10
N ASN A 22 -1.35 3.81 -26.13
CA ASN A 22 -2.52 3.85 -25.24
C ASN A 22 -3.52 2.71 -25.55
N ASP A 23 -3.76 2.44 -26.84
CA ASP A 23 -4.62 1.33 -27.27
C ASP A 23 -4.09 -0.02 -26.75
N ASN A 24 -2.77 -0.20 -26.70
CA ASN A 24 -2.17 -1.42 -26.16
C ASN A 24 -2.34 -1.54 -24.63
N LEU A 25 -2.16 -0.45 -23.88
CA LEU A 25 -2.32 -0.48 -22.42
C LEU A 25 -3.77 -0.79 -22.01
N ASP A 26 -4.76 -0.28 -22.75
CA ASP A 26 -6.17 -0.58 -22.50
C ASP A 26 -6.51 -2.05 -22.79
N LEU A 27 -5.89 -2.66 -23.80
CA LEU A 27 -6.03 -4.09 -24.08
C LEU A 27 -5.42 -4.96 -22.98
N VAL A 28 -4.20 -4.63 -22.52
CA VAL A 28 -3.56 -5.31 -21.39
C VAL A 28 -4.44 -5.20 -20.15
N LYS A 29 -4.94 -3.99 -19.87
CA LYS A 29 -5.85 -3.72 -18.76
C LYS A 29 -7.08 -4.62 -18.83
N ALA A 30 -7.85 -4.55 -19.92
CA ALA A 30 -9.08 -5.32 -20.08
C ALA A 30 -8.85 -6.83 -19.97
N LYS A 31 -7.75 -7.34 -20.54
CA LYS A 31 -7.39 -8.76 -20.49
C LYS A 31 -7.07 -9.23 -19.07
N VAL A 32 -6.24 -8.49 -18.34
CA VAL A 32 -5.88 -8.85 -16.95
C VAL A 32 -7.10 -8.79 -16.05
N GLN A 33 -7.94 -7.75 -16.19
CA GLN A 33 -9.15 -7.61 -15.38
C GLN A 33 -10.15 -8.74 -15.63
N SER A 34 -10.41 -9.09 -16.90
CA SER A 34 -11.35 -10.16 -17.25
C SER A 34 -10.84 -11.55 -16.89
N THR A 35 -9.54 -11.81 -17.03
CA THR A 35 -8.95 -13.14 -16.77
C THR A 35 -8.80 -13.44 -15.28
N LEU A 36 -8.42 -12.44 -14.47
CA LEU A 36 -8.00 -12.66 -13.08
C LEU A 36 -8.93 -12.01 -12.04
N GLY A 37 -9.93 -11.25 -12.49
CA GLY A 37 -10.84 -10.51 -11.61
C GLY A 37 -10.12 -9.50 -10.71
N MET A 38 -8.96 -9.01 -11.15
CA MET A 38 -8.22 -7.95 -10.47
C MET A 38 -8.63 -6.62 -11.09
N GLN A 39 -8.81 -5.58 -10.27
CA GLN A 39 -9.01 -4.23 -10.79
C GLN A 39 -7.66 -3.54 -10.89
N ILE A 40 -7.30 -3.09 -12.09
CA ILE A 40 -6.08 -2.31 -12.33
C ILE A 40 -6.37 -0.85 -12.05
N THR A 41 -5.64 -0.27 -11.10
CA THR A 41 -5.74 1.14 -10.74
C THR A 41 -4.76 2.02 -11.53
N SER A 42 -3.58 1.49 -11.87
CA SER A 42 -2.57 2.21 -12.65
C SER A 42 -1.75 1.21 -13.49
N ILE A 43 -1.24 1.68 -14.63
CA ILE A 43 -0.22 0.99 -15.43
C ILE A 43 0.93 1.96 -15.62
N ALA A 44 2.15 1.50 -15.38
CA ALA A 44 3.38 2.25 -15.56
C ALA A 44 4.45 1.41 -16.26
N ASP A 45 5.48 2.07 -16.77
CA ASP A 45 6.64 1.38 -17.32
C ASP A 45 7.38 0.61 -16.22
N SER A 46 7.89 -0.58 -16.56
CA SER A 46 8.79 -1.33 -15.70
C SER A 46 10.25 -0.93 -15.97
N PRO A 47 11.14 -0.96 -14.96
CA PRO A 47 12.58 -0.87 -15.20
C PRO A 47 13.14 -2.04 -16.04
N VAL A 48 12.37 -3.12 -16.22
CA VAL A 48 12.71 -4.24 -17.11
C VAL A 48 12.00 -4.07 -18.45
N ALA A 49 12.79 -3.93 -19.53
CA ALA A 49 12.27 -3.78 -20.89
C ALA A 49 11.29 -4.91 -21.27
N GLY A 50 10.19 -4.54 -21.92
CA GLY A 50 9.12 -5.47 -22.33
C GLY A 50 8.14 -5.85 -21.20
N LEU A 51 8.34 -5.34 -19.98
CA LEU A 51 7.39 -5.47 -18.89
C LEU A 51 6.68 -4.14 -18.59
N LEU A 52 5.43 -4.26 -18.19
CA LEU A 52 4.63 -3.19 -17.60
C LEU A 52 4.44 -3.48 -16.11
N GLN A 53 4.48 -2.43 -15.30
CA GLN A 53 4.10 -2.48 -13.90
C GLN A 53 2.60 -2.22 -13.76
N LEU A 54 1.89 -3.14 -13.11
CA LEU A 54 0.44 -3.10 -12.92
C LEU A 54 0.12 -2.93 -11.44
N GLU A 55 -0.40 -1.76 -11.08
CA GLU A 55 -1.01 -1.57 -9.76
C GLU A 55 -2.43 -2.11 -9.77
N THR A 56 -2.73 -3.01 -8.82
CA THR A 56 -4.06 -3.61 -8.71
C THR A 56 -4.61 -3.51 -7.31
N ASN A 57 -5.91 -3.77 -7.16
CA ASN A 57 -6.54 -3.95 -5.85
C ASN A 57 -6.02 -5.18 -5.06
N LYS A 58 -5.14 -6.01 -5.63
CA LYS A 58 -4.55 -7.20 -4.97
C LYS A 58 -3.02 -7.13 -4.86
N GLY A 59 -2.40 -6.01 -5.18
CA GLY A 59 -0.94 -5.88 -5.17
C GLY A 59 -0.36 -5.27 -6.43
N LEU A 60 0.96 -5.12 -6.41
CA LEU A 60 1.77 -4.77 -7.56
C LEU A 60 2.17 -6.04 -8.32
N PHE A 61 1.90 -6.05 -9.62
CA PHE A 61 2.27 -7.14 -10.52
C PHE A 61 3.07 -6.59 -11.70
N TYR A 62 3.70 -7.47 -12.45
CA TYR A 62 4.26 -7.16 -13.75
C TYR A 62 3.55 -7.96 -14.83
N SER A 63 3.49 -7.43 -16.04
CA SER A 63 2.96 -8.15 -17.20
C SER A 63 3.83 -7.89 -18.41
N SER A 64 3.87 -8.82 -19.37
CA SER A 64 4.42 -8.50 -20.69
C SER A 64 3.64 -7.36 -21.34
N ASP A 65 4.28 -6.59 -22.21
CA ASP A 65 3.67 -5.50 -22.98
C ASP A 65 2.43 -5.91 -23.79
N ASP A 66 2.30 -7.19 -24.16
CA ASP A 66 1.17 -7.80 -24.85
C ASP A 66 0.15 -8.48 -23.91
N GLY A 67 0.36 -8.38 -22.59
CA GLY A 67 -0.52 -8.93 -21.56
C GLY A 67 -0.65 -10.45 -21.58
N LYS A 68 0.23 -11.20 -22.25
CA LYS A 68 0.18 -12.67 -22.30
C LYS A 68 0.71 -13.33 -21.04
N PHE A 69 1.69 -12.71 -20.38
CA PHE A 69 2.27 -13.23 -19.16
C PHE A 69 2.03 -12.25 -18.01
N LEU A 70 1.75 -12.79 -16.83
CA LEU A 70 1.69 -12.04 -15.58
C LEU A 70 2.74 -12.62 -14.65
N LEU A 71 3.48 -11.74 -13.98
CA LEU A 71 4.49 -12.07 -13.01
C LEU A 71 4.12 -11.44 -11.67
N GLN A 72 4.10 -12.28 -10.63
CA GLN A 72 4.13 -11.82 -9.25
C GLN A 72 5.58 -11.92 -8.78
N ALA A 73 6.35 -10.86 -9.03
CA ALA A 73 7.79 -10.87 -8.84
C ALA A 73 8.26 -9.58 -8.16
N ARG A 74 9.52 -9.59 -7.73
CA ARG A 74 10.27 -8.39 -7.36
C ARG A 74 11.40 -8.17 -8.36
N VAL A 75 11.62 -6.92 -8.71
CA VAL A 75 12.73 -6.48 -9.55
C VAL A 75 13.83 -5.94 -8.64
N TYR A 76 15.01 -6.53 -8.75
CA TYR A 76 16.23 -6.06 -8.08
C TYR A 76 17.19 -5.55 -9.13
N ASN A 77 17.67 -4.33 -8.93
CA ASN A 77 18.64 -3.69 -9.81
C ASN A 77 20.06 -4.06 -9.38
N LEU A 78 20.75 -4.84 -10.21
CA LEU A 78 22.10 -5.34 -9.92
C LEU A 78 23.16 -4.24 -10.00
N ASP A 79 22.97 -3.27 -10.88
CA ASP A 79 23.89 -2.14 -11.05
C ASP A 79 23.83 -1.17 -9.87
N GLU A 80 22.69 -1.17 -9.17
CA GLU A 80 22.40 -0.34 -8.00
C GLU A 80 22.48 -1.16 -6.70
N GLY A 81 23.40 -2.15 -6.65
CA GLY A 81 23.69 -2.89 -5.43
C GLY A 81 22.52 -3.72 -4.91
N MET A 82 21.76 -4.37 -5.80
CA MET A 82 20.54 -5.13 -5.49
C MET A 82 19.39 -4.27 -4.94
N ARG A 83 19.30 -2.98 -5.33
CA ARG A 83 18.16 -2.13 -4.93
C ARG A 83 16.84 -2.72 -5.43
N ASN A 84 15.86 -2.82 -4.54
CA ASN A 84 14.55 -3.41 -4.84
C ASN A 84 13.61 -2.35 -5.46
N GLU A 85 13.58 -2.29 -6.78
CA GLU A 85 12.79 -1.29 -7.54
C GLU A 85 11.27 -1.47 -7.30
N THR A 86 10.82 -2.71 -7.08
CA THR A 86 9.42 -3.00 -6.71
C THR A 86 9.07 -2.41 -5.35
N GLU A 87 10.00 -2.43 -4.39
CA GLU A 87 9.77 -1.87 -3.06
C GLU A 87 9.71 -0.34 -3.08
N ILE A 88 10.48 0.32 -3.95
CA ILE A 88 10.40 1.77 -4.18
C ILE A 88 9.02 2.15 -4.70
N ALA A 89 8.52 1.45 -5.72
CA ALA A 89 7.16 1.68 -6.21
C ALA A 89 6.11 1.48 -5.09
N LEU A 90 6.23 0.39 -4.33
CA LEU A 90 5.31 0.09 -3.23
C LEU A 90 5.38 1.12 -2.09
N SER A 91 6.56 1.65 -1.75
CA SER A 91 6.69 2.65 -0.69
C SER A 91 5.94 3.94 -1.04
N HIS A 92 6.04 4.41 -2.28
CA HIS A 92 5.26 5.54 -2.78
C HIS A 92 3.75 5.28 -2.72
N ILE A 93 3.30 4.10 -3.17
CA ILE A 93 1.87 3.72 -3.12
C ILE A 93 1.38 3.68 -1.67
N ARG A 94 2.19 3.17 -0.73
CA ARG A 94 1.85 3.11 0.69
C ARG A 94 1.71 4.50 1.29
N LEU A 95 2.68 5.38 1.07
CA LEU A 95 2.64 6.73 1.61
C LEU A 95 1.44 7.52 1.08
N ALA A 96 1.16 7.42 -0.23
CA ALA A 96 -0.01 8.05 -0.83
C ALA A 96 -1.32 7.51 -0.22
N GLY A 97 -1.47 6.19 -0.09
CA GLY A 97 -2.69 5.61 0.46
C GLY A 97 -2.87 5.83 1.97
N ILE A 98 -1.79 5.85 2.76
CA ILE A 98 -1.87 6.19 4.20
C ILE A 98 -2.44 7.60 4.40
N ALA A 99 -2.10 8.56 3.53
CA ALA A 99 -2.60 9.92 3.62
C ALA A 99 -4.14 10.00 3.49
N GLU A 100 -4.76 9.08 2.76
CA GLU A 100 -6.23 8.99 2.62
C GLU A 100 -6.91 8.56 3.94
N PHE A 101 -6.20 7.83 4.80
CA PHE A 101 -6.74 7.32 6.07
C PHE A 101 -6.41 8.16 7.30
N LYS A 102 -5.74 9.32 7.15
CA LYS A 102 -5.26 10.15 8.28
C LYS A 102 -6.33 10.46 9.34
N ASP A 103 -7.59 10.61 8.93
CA ASP A 103 -8.72 10.95 9.82
C ASP A 103 -9.46 9.70 10.38
N SER A 104 -9.04 8.51 9.95
CA SER A 104 -9.64 7.22 10.30
C SER A 104 -8.68 6.23 10.96
N VAL A 105 -7.45 6.64 11.29
CA VAL A 105 -6.55 5.86 12.13
C VAL A 105 -6.98 5.87 13.60
N ILE A 106 -6.52 4.90 14.36
CA ILE A 106 -6.50 4.97 15.84
C ILE A 106 -5.07 5.28 16.26
N GLU A 107 -4.85 6.50 16.76
CA GLU A 107 -3.53 7.00 17.11
C GLU A 107 -3.25 6.87 18.61
N PHE A 108 -2.12 6.23 18.93
CA PHE A 108 -1.48 6.20 20.24
C PHE A 108 -0.24 7.08 20.19
N LYS A 109 -0.45 8.36 20.53
CA LYS A 109 0.52 9.43 20.33
C LYS A 109 1.57 9.47 21.44
N ALA A 110 2.84 9.52 21.03
CA ALA A 110 3.95 9.79 21.94
C ALA A 110 3.94 11.25 22.40
N LYS A 111 4.20 11.51 23.69
CA LYS A 111 4.29 12.89 24.22
C LYS A 111 5.41 13.69 23.57
N ASN A 112 6.56 13.05 23.35
CA ASN A 112 7.73 13.61 22.69
C ASN A 112 7.92 12.91 21.34
N GLU A 113 6.97 13.12 20.41
CA GLU A 113 6.97 12.47 19.10
C GLU A 113 8.25 12.79 18.31
N LYS A 114 8.98 11.73 17.96
CA LYS A 114 10.15 11.73 17.06
C LYS A 114 9.84 11.03 15.75
N TYR A 115 9.01 9.98 15.82
CA TYR A 115 8.66 9.13 14.71
C TYR A 115 7.16 8.80 14.76
N ALA A 116 6.55 8.58 13.60
CA ALA A 116 5.20 8.05 13.49
C ALA A 116 5.18 6.86 12.53
N VAL A 117 4.71 5.71 12.99
CA VAL A 117 4.56 4.50 12.17
C VAL A 117 3.09 4.16 11.98
N THR A 118 2.76 3.57 10.84
CA THR A 118 1.43 3.03 10.57
C THR A 118 1.44 1.53 10.69
N VAL A 119 0.55 0.95 11.50
CA VAL A 119 0.53 -0.48 11.80
C VAL A 119 -0.81 -1.07 11.38
N PHE A 120 -0.79 -2.01 10.45
CA PHE A 120 -1.93 -2.88 10.22
C PHE A 120 -2.05 -3.88 11.36
N THR A 121 -3.16 -3.81 12.10
CA THR A 121 -3.39 -4.61 13.30
C THR A 121 -4.66 -5.46 13.18
N ASP A 122 -4.66 -6.56 13.91
CA ASP A 122 -5.83 -7.41 14.17
C ASP A 122 -5.99 -7.53 15.69
N ILE A 123 -7.20 -7.35 16.22
CA ILE A 123 -7.48 -7.44 17.66
C ILE A 123 -7.31 -8.87 18.22
N ASN A 124 -7.42 -9.89 17.37
CA ASN A 124 -7.27 -11.30 17.72
C ASN A 124 -5.87 -11.86 17.39
N CYS A 125 -4.93 -11.02 16.93
CA CYS A 125 -3.55 -11.44 16.71
C CYS A 125 -2.72 -11.32 17.98
N GLY A 126 -2.12 -12.43 18.44
CA GLY A 126 -1.26 -12.45 19.63
C GLY A 126 -0.09 -11.47 19.57
N TYR A 127 0.59 -11.35 18.42
CA TYR A 127 1.67 -10.37 18.25
C TYR A 127 1.16 -8.92 18.17
N CYS A 128 -0.05 -8.69 17.67
CA CYS A 128 -0.67 -7.36 17.72
C CYS A 128 -1.03 -6.95 19.15
N ARG A 129 -1.43 -7.90 19.99
CA ARG A 129 -1.65 -7.67 21.42
C ARG A 129 -0.34 -7.42 22.15
N LYS A 130 0.70 -8.20 21.84
CA LYS A 130 2.05 -7.97 22.37
C LYS A 130 2.55 -6.56 22.05
N LEU A 131 2.45 -6.12 20.79
CA LEU A 131 2.81 -4.75 20.39
C LEU A 131 2.05 -3.72 21.22
N HIS A 132 0.74 -3.91 21.37
CA HIS A 132 -0.12 -2.99 22.10
C HIS A 132 0.16 -2.92 23.60
N ASN A 133 0.47 -4.05 24.22
CA ASN A 133 0.85 -4.14 25.64
C ASN A 133 2.18 -3.43 25.93
N GLU A 134 2.94 -3.10 24.89
CA GLU A 134 4.19 -2.35 24.99
C GLU A 134 4.05 -0.90 24.50
N MET A 135 2.82 -0.39 24.27
CA MET A 135 2.57 0.94 23.72
C MET A 135 3.33 2.05 24.48
N ASP A 136 3.32 2.00 25.81
CA ASP A 136 4.04 2.96 26.65
C ASP A 136 5.55 2.96 26.38
N LYS A 137 6.13 1.80 26.04
CA LYS A 137 7.57 1.68 25.70
C LYS A 137 7.86 2.32 24.35
N TYR A 138 7.01 2.11 23.33
CA TYR A 138 7.15 2.79 22.04
C TYR A 138 7.02 4.31 22.22
N ASN A 139 5.99 4.75 22.94
CA ASN A 139 5.75 6.17 23.17
C ASN A 139 6.86 6.83 23.99
N ALA A 140 7.47 6.13 24.95
CA ALA A 140 8.64 6.61 25.70
C ALA A 140 9.88 6.83 24.81
N LEU A 141 10.03 6.05 23.74
CA LEU A 141 11.07 6.24 22.71
C LEU A 141 10.73 7.34 21.70
N GLY A 142 9.55 7.98 21.82
CA GLY A 142 9.08 9.00 20.89
C GLY A 142 8.40 8.43 19.64
N ILE A 143 8.01 7.15 19.65
CA ILE A 143 7.34 6.49 18.51
C ILE A 143 5.83 6.59 18.71
N THR A 144 5.15 7.34 17.85
CA THR A 144 3.69 7.34 17.71
C THR A 144 3.25 6.17 16.84
N VAL A 145 2.23 5.43 17.29
CA VAL A 145 1.67 4.29 16.55
C VAL A 145 0.27 4.65 16.04
N ARG A 146 0.07 4.53 14.73
CA ARG A 146 -1.23 4.73 14.06
C ARG A 146 -1.75 3.41 13.55
N TYR A 147 -2.85 2.91 14.10
CA TYR A 147 -3.45 1.66 13.64
C TYR A 147 -4.35 1.85 12.42
N LEU A 148 -4.20 0.93 11.46
CA LEU A 148 -5.18 0.60 10.44
C LEU A 148 -5.70 -0.82 10.67
N ALA A 149 -6.96 -1.07 10.37
CA ALA A 149 -7.60 -2.35 10.58
C ALA A 149 -7.20 -3.38 9.51
N TYR A 150 -6.83 -4.59 9.94
CA TYR A 150 -6.60 -5.73 9.05
C TYR A 150 -7.11 -7.04 9.69
N PRO A 151 -8.42 -7.32 9.64
CA PRO A 151 -8.97 -8.59 10.13
C PRO A 151 -8.48 -9.75 9.25
N ARG A 152 -7.55 -10.58 9.76
CA ARG A 152 -6.90 -11.64 8.96
C ARG A 152 -7.87 -12.71 8.47
N GLU A 153 -8.98 -12.89 9.18
CA GLU A 153 -10.08 -13.80 8.84
C GLU A 153 -11.03 -13.21 7.78
N GLY A 154 -10.74 -12.01 7.28
CA GLY A 154 -11.52 -11.30 6.28
C GLY A 154 -12.73 -10.54 6.83
N LEU A 155 -13.38 -9.77 5.97
CA LEU A 155 -14.44 -8.82 6.34
C LEU A 155 -15.75 -9.45 6.82
N ARG A 156 -15.96 -10.75 6.57
CA ARG A 156 -17.15 -11.49 7.03
C ARG A 156 -16.99 -12.10 8.42
N SER A 157 -15.83 -11.95 9.04
CA SER A 157 -15.52 -12.51 10.36
C SER A 157 -16.14 -11.72 11.51
N ALA A 158 -16.34 -12.37 12.65
CA ALA A 158 -16.68 -11.69 13.90
C ALA A 158 -15.57 -10.70 14.31
N THR A 159 -14.31 -11.02 14.03
CA THR A 159 -13.15 -10.14 14.22
C THR A 159 -13.34 -8.81 13.49
N ALA A 160 -13.75 -8.84 12.22
CA ALA A 160 -14.01 -7.61 11.45
C ALA A 160 -15.14 -6.77 12.05
N GLN A 161 -16.25 -7.41 12.48
CA GLN A 161 -17.37 -6.71 13.12
C GLN A 161 -16.96 -6.03 14.43
N ASN A 162 -16.17 -6.71 15.26
CA ASN A 162 -15.65 -6.15 16.50
C ASN A 162 -14.67 -4.99 16.23
N MET A 163 -13.85 -5.09 15.19
CA MET A 163 -12.98 -3.98 14.78
C MET A 163 -13.78 -2.78 14.27
N MET A 164 -14.87 -2.99 13.52
CA MET A 164 -15.77 -1.90 13.14
C MET A 164 -16.35 -1.20 14.37
N ALA A 165 -16.75 -1.95 15.41
CA ALA A 165 -17.21 -1.37 16.67
C ALA A 165 -16.14 -0.52 17.37
N VAL A 166 -14.88 -0.99 17.39
CA VAL A 166 -13.75 -0.22 17.90
C VAL A 166 -13.55 1.09 17.12
N TRP A 167 -13.60 1.02 15.79
CA TRP A 167 -13.47 2.21 14.93
C TRP A 167 -14.66 3.17 15.00
N CYS A 168 -15.85 2.69 15.38
CA CYS A 168 -17.04 3.50 15.60
C CYS A 168 -17.19 4.02 17.03
N SER A 169 -16.26 3.69 17.94
CA SER A 169 -16.33 4.12 19.33
C SER A 169 -15.99 5.60 19.49
N ASP A 170 -16.66 6.26 20.43
CA ASP A 170 -16.41 7.68 20.72
C ASP A 170 -14.98 7.89 21.29
N ASN A 171 -14.48 6.92 22.07
CA ASN A 171 -13.08 6.82 22.47
C ASN A 171 -12.44 5.56 21.86
N LYS A 172 -11.89 5.71 20.65
CA LYS A 172 -11.29 4.62 19.88
C LYS A 172 -10.08 4.01 20.59
N GLN A 173 -9.28 4.80 21.32
CA GLN A 173 -8.11 4.31 22.06
C GLN A 173 -8.54 3.37 23.20
N GLN A 174 -9.52 3.78 24.01
CA GLN A 174 -10.05 2.92 25.07
C GLN A 174 -10.71 1.66 24.49
N ALA A 175 -11.48 1.80 23.41
CA ALA A 175 -12.10 0.65 22.75
C ALA A 175 -11.04 -0.34 22.22
N MET A 176 -9.94 0.15 21.66
CA MET A 176 -8.82 -0.68 21.21
C MET A 176 -8.12 -1.40 22.39
N ASN A 177 -7.91 -0.69 23.51
CA ASN A 177 -7.37 -1.30 24.73
C ASN A 177 -8.25 -2.46 25.21
N ASN A 178 -9.56 -2.22 25.29
CA ASN A 178 -10.54 -3.22 25.71
C ASN A 178 -10.55 -4.42 24.76
N ALA A 179 -10.65 -4.17 23.45
CA ALA A 179 -10.71 -5.25 22.45
C ALA A 179 -9.46 -6.15 22.45
N LYS A 180 -8.27 -5.59 22.68
CA LYS A 180 -7.02 -6.36 22.75
C LYS A 180 -6.82 -7.09 24.08
N SER A 181 -7.62 -6.74 25.10
CA SER A 181 -7.70 -7.41 26.40
C SER A 181 -8.88 -8.40 26.49
N ASP A 182 -9.47 -8.80 25.36
CA ASP A 182 -10.67 -9.65 25.29
C ASP A 182 -11.94 -9.08 25.94
N GLU A 183 -11.97 -7.79 26.21
CA GLU A 183 -13.17 -7.12 26.69
C GLU A 183 -14.12 -6.79 25.53
N LYS A 184 -15.43 -6.82 25.82
CA LYS A 184 -16.46 -6.48 24.84
C LYS A 184 -16.43 -4.98 24.54
N VAL A 185 -16.45 -4.64 23.26
CA VAL A 185 -16.65 -3.28 22.76
C VAL A 185 -18.06 -3.19 22.21
N ASN A 186 -18.83 -2.20 22.70
CA ASN A 186 -20.19 -2.00 22.24
C ASN A 186 -20.19 -1.52 20.79
N ALA A 187 -20.94 -2.21 19.93
CA ALA A 187 -21.11 -1.80 18.56
C ALA A 187 -21.97 -0.53 18.48
N LYS A 188 -21.48 0.44 17.73
CA LYS A 188 -22.22 1.64 17.32
C LYS A 188 -22.26 1.67 15.81
N ALA A 189 -23.41 2.00 15.23
CA ALA A 189 -23.51 2.17 13.79
C ALA A 189 -22.77 3.45 13.37
N CYS A 190 -21.78 3.32 12.50
CA CYS A 190 -21.10 4.43 11.83
C CYS A 190 -20.54 3.96 10.48
N ASP A 191 -20.15 4.91 9.61
CA ASP A 191 -19.42 4.60 8.38
C ASP A 191 -17.94 4.33 8.68
N SER A 192 -17.64 3.15 9.24
CA SER A 192 -16.27 2.78 9.58
C SER A 192 -15.44 2.53 8.31
N LYS A 193 -14.19 3.00 8.29
CA LYS A 193 -13.26 2.74 7.17
C LYS A 193 -12.54 1.39 7.22
N VAL A 194 -13.03 0.43 8.01
CA VAL A 194 -12.36 -0.86 8.21
C VAL A 194 -12.26 -1.67 6.92
N ALA A 195 -13.29 -1.63 6.07
CA ALA A 195 -13.29 -2.36 4.79
C ALA A 195 -12.26 -1.78 3.81
N GLU A 196 -12.19 -0.45 3.74
CA GLU A 196 -11.25 0.29 2.91
C GLU A 196 -9.82 0.12 3.41
N GLN A 197 -9.60 0.14 4.73
CA GLN A 197 -8.29 -0.12 5.33
C GLN A 197 -7.81 -1.54 5.05
N TYR A 198 -8.68 -2.55 5.18
CA TYR A 198 -8.35 -3.92 4.84
C TYR A 198 -7.98 -4.06 3.36
N ALA A 199 -8.79 -3.51 2.45
CA ALA A 199 -8.53 -3.53 1.01
C ALA A 199 -7.22 -2.82 0.65
N PHE A 200 -6.94 -1.67 1.29
CA PHE A 200 -5.67 -0.97 1.15
C PHE A 200 -4.49 -1.83 1.59
N GLY A 201 -4.59 -2.50 2.74
CA GLY A 201 -3.57 -3.45 3.19
C GLY A 201 -3.29 -4.55 2.16
N GLN A 202 -4.32 -5.13 1.57
CA GLN A 202 -4.17 -6.12 0.48
C GLN A 202 -3.45 -5.54 -0.74
N LYS A 203 -3.81 -4.31 -1.14
CA LYS A 203 -3.16 -3.59 -2.25
C LYS A 203 -1.67 -3.34 -2.00
N VAL A 204 -1.26 -3.04 -0.76
CA VAL A 204 0.13 -2.63 -0.47
C VAL A 204 1.05 -3.73 0.04
N GLY A 205 0.60 -4.98 -0.04
CA GLY A 205 1.41 -6.16 0.29
C GLY A 205 1.38 -6.58 1.75
N VAL A 206 0.38 -6.14 2.52
CA VAL A 206 0.14 -6.68 3.86
C VAL A 206 -0.35 -8.11 3.73
N ASN A 207 0.40 -9.05 4.29
CA ASN A 207 0.12 -10.48 4.24
C ASN A 207 -0.07 -11.12 5.64
N GLY A 208 -0.07 -10.30 6.68
CA GLY A 208 -0.20 -10.72 8.07
C GLY A 208 -0.23 -9.52 9.02
N THR A 209 -0.42 -9.79 10.31
CA THR A 209 -0.43 -8.72 11.33
C THR A 209 0.44 -9.10 12.55
N PRO A 210 1.12 -8.12 13.18
CA PRO A 210 1.22 -6.74 12.74
C PRO A 210 2.07 -6.62 11.47
N ASN A 211 1.84 -5.56 10.70
CA ASN A 211 2.67 -5.14 9.56
C ASN A 211 2.88 -3.64 9.72
N ILE A 212 4.14 -3.20 9.77
CA ILE A 212 4.53 -1.85 10.18
C ILE A 212 5.05 -1.11 8.95
N ILE A 213 4.44 0.02 8.62
CA ILE A 213 4.92 0.94 7.60
C ILE A 213 5.67 2.09 8.28
N LEU A 214 6.91 2.26 7.89
CA LEU A 214 7.81 3.31 8.35
C LEU A 214 7.53 4.66 7.63
N PRO A 215 8.06 5.79 8.14
CA PRO A 215 7.89 7.10 7.53
C PRO A 215 8.31 7.23 6.06
N ASP A 216 9.28 6.43 5.61
CA ASP A 216 9.76 6.37 4.22
C ASP A 216 8.92 5.42 3.33
N GLY A 217 7.90 4.77 3.90
CA GLY A 217 7.03 3.81 3.22
C GLY A 217 7.54 2.37 3.22
N THR A 218 8.70 2.11 3.83
CA THR A 218 9.23 0.74 4.02
C THR A 218 8.26 -0.08 4.86
N LEU A 219 7.97 -1.31 4.43
CA LEU A 219 7.10 -2.24 5.15
C LEU A 219 7.95 -3.29 5.89
N ILE A 220 7.79 -3.33 7.21
CA ILE A 220 8.35 -4.37 8.07
C ILE A 220 7.24 -5.35 8.44
N PRO A 221 7.28 -6.60 7.94
CA PRO A 221 6.34 -7.64 8.36
C PRO A 221 6.61 -8.11 9.78
N GLY A 222 5.55 -8.32 10.55
CA GLY A 222 5.61 -8.90 11.88
C GLY A 222 5.87 -7.88 13.00
N TYR A 223 5.93 -8.41 14.22
CA TYR A 223 6.19 -7.63 15.42
C TYR A 223 7.67 -7.25 15.50
N GLN A 224 7.93 -6.00 15.86
CA GLN A 224 9.26 -5.49 16.21
C GLN A 224 9.24 -5.03 17.65
N PRO A 225 10.14 -5.49 18.54
CA PRO A 225 10.30 -4.90 19.86
C PRO A 225 10.56 -3.38 19.80
N PRO A 226 10.19 -2.60 20.83
CA PRO A 226 10.34 -1.14 20.82
C PRO A 226 11.75 -0.64 20.43
N SER A 227 12.80 -1.25 20.97
CA SER A 227 14.19 -0.86 20.65
C SER A 227 14.61 -1.23 19.23
N ALA A 228 14.15 -2.37 18.70
CA ALA A 228 14.44 -2.78 17.33
C ALA A 228 13.73 -1.86 16.32
N LEU A 229 12.48 -1.48 16.61
CA LEU A 229 11.76 -0.51 15.79
C LEU A 229 12.41 0.87 15.84
N GLU A 230 12.84 1.33 17.02
CA GLU A 230 13.58 2.59 17.15
C GLU A 230 14.88 2.56 16.33
N GLN A 231 15.60 1.44 16.33
CA GLN A 231 16.81 1.30 15.51
C GLN A 231 16.48 1.40 14.02
N ALA A 232 15.48 0.66 13.54
CA ALA A 232 15.06 0.74 12.13
C ALA A 232 14.65 2.17 11.73
N LEU A 233 14.04 2.93 12.65
CA LEU A 233 13.66 4.33 12.43
C LEU A 233 14.83 5.32 12.45
N LYS A 234 15.99 4.95 13.01
CA LYS A 234 17.22 5.77 12.97
C LYS A 234 18.00 5.58 11.68
N ASP A 235 17.76 4.47 10.98
CA ASP A 235 18.49 4.07 9.78
C ASP A 235 17.84 4.58 8.48
N ILE A 236 16.71 5.30 8.58
CA ILE A 236 15.98 5.92 7.46
C ILE A 236 16.20 7.43 7.37
#